data_AF-M5GAZ3-F1
#
_entry.id   AF-M5GAZ3-F1
#
_cell.length_a   1.000
_cell.length_b   1.000
_cell.length_c   1.000
_cell.angle_alpha   90.00
_cell.angle_beta   90.00
_cell.angle_gamma   90.00
#
_symmetry.space_group_name_H-M   'P 1'
#
loop_
_entity.id
_entity.type
_entity.pdbx_description
1 polymer ?
#
loop_
_entity_poly.entity_id
_entity_poly.type
_entity_poly.pdbx_seq_one_letter_code
_entity_poly.pdbx_strand_id
1 'polypeptide(L)'
;MRFLKYAKWILPAIIIWLSLAILYLTLPPGESIDDDVVFAQSLREGKSLNRVYHTEEFIPREYRLPRVRRRLYLGLEYSYSARTSTLRIKNEAVSLLPLLSPSSPAQSHSRLLIPWATLGDTDGVNPPWFPLADAVLLYGVVSREWGRILLTVERPLLPPNGTLDGELALQVVPARMATQSEGTEEDPVPLGMLPLATLFFTQPAEGEGYALARISFPPMPQSYGTSTYYGTRHALISLLAPSALLVLALASLAGQAVKLLLLGLGVAALLWIGRELWMYRHEQDEDRRERETQVLRKVLREVLGPLYAPRGRREVVRTGIEEGRDQKEQV
;
A
#
# COMPACT_ATOMS: atom_id res chain seq x y z
N MET A 1 -15.35 0.26 -32.04
CA MET A 1 -14.24 1.01 -32.69
C MET A 1 -13.62 2.17 -31.89
N ARG A 2 -14.17 2.63 -30.75
CA ARG A 2 -13.56 3.75 -29.98
C ARG A 2 -12.29 3.37 -29.19
N PHE A 3 -12.12 2.09 -28.81
CA PHE A 3 -10.95 1.61 -28.05
C PHE A 3 -9.61 1.78 -28.79
N LEU A 4 -9.57 1.61 -30.11
CA LEU A 4 -8.36 1.79 -30.92
C LEU A 4 -7.80 3.23 -30.88
N LYS A 5 -8.64 4.23 -30.59
CA LYS A 5 -8.20 5.63 -30.49
C LYS A 5 -7.35 5.91 -29.25
N TYR A 6 -7.48 5.11 -28.19
CA TYR A 6 -6.72 5.27 -26.95
C TYR A 6 -5.44 4.45 -26.94
N ALA A 7 -5.38 3.35 -27.71
CA ALA A 7 -4.20 2.49 -27.80
C ALA A 7 -2.92 3.25 -28.18
N LYS A 8 -3.03 4.27 -29.06
CA LYS A 8 -1.87 5.11 -29.45
C LYS A 8 -1.26 5.92 -28.32
N TRP A 9 -2.01 6.18 -27.24
CA TRP A 9 -1.53 6.92 -26.06
C TRP A 9 -1.04 6.00 -24.94
N ILE A 10 -1.41 4.72 -24.95
CA ILE A 10 -0.99 3.74 -23.94
C ILE A 10 0.50 3.46 -24.07
N LEU A 11 0.99 3.19 -25.28
CA LEU A 11 2.40 2.90 -25.52
C LEU A 11 3.34 4.03 -25.03
N PRO A 12 3.14 5.31 -25.41
CA PRO A 12 4.00 6.39 -24.91
C PRO A 12 3.86 6.59 -23.40
N ALA A 13 2.67 6.39 -22.80
CA ALA A 13 2.51 6.45 -21.35
C ALA A 13 3.33 5.37 -20.64
N ILE A 14 3.35 4.14 -21.16
CA ILE A 14 4.20 3.05 -20.64
C ILE A 14 5.69 3.39 -20.79
N ILE A 15 6.11 3.93 -21.94
CA ILE A 15 7.51 4.33 -22.17
C ILE A 15 7.94 5.45 -21.20
N ILE A 16 7.09 6.45 -20.98
CA ILE A 16 7.36 7.53 -20.01
C ILE A 16 7.44 6.95 -18.60
N TRP A 17 6.48 6.09 -18.22
CA TRP A 17 6.48 5.45 -16.91
C TRP A 17 7.74 4.61 -16.68
N LEU A 18 8.15 3.80 -17.66
CA LEU A 18 9.37 3.01 -17.61
C LEU A 18 10.62 3.90 -17.54
N SER A 19 10.66 4.99 -18.30
CA SER A 19 11.77 5.95 -18.24
C SER A 19 11.89 6.57 -16.83
N LEU A 20 10.78 6.94 -16.21
CA LEU A 20 10.75 7.46 -14.84
C LEU A 20 11.18 6.40 -13.82
N ALA A 21 10.75 5.14 -14.01
CA ALA A 21 11.14 4.03 -13.16
C ALA A 21 12.64 3.73 -13.28
N ILE A 22 13.19 3.71 -14.49
CA ILE A 22 14.63 3.55 -14.73
C ILE A 22 15.38 4.69 -14.07
N LEU A 23 14.96 5.94 -14.28
CA LEU A 23 15.57 7.10 -13.64
C LEU A 23 15.56 6.98 -12.12
N TYR A 24 14.43 6.57 -11.52
CA TYR A 24 14.33 6.34 -10.08
C TYR A 24 15.34 5.29 -9.60
N LEU A 25 15.43 4.15 -10.29
CA LEU A 25 16.34 3.06 -9.92
C LEU A 25 17.81 3.46 -10.11
N THR A 26 18.15 4.19 -11.18
CA THR A 26 19.55 4.54 -11.50
C THR A 26 20.08 5.76 -10.77
N LEU A 27 19.27 6.43 -9.94
CA LEU A 27 19.74 7.54 -9.12
C LEU A 27 20.85 7.06 -8.15
N PRO A 28 22.03 7.71 -8.15
CA PRO A 28 23.12 7.35 -7.27
C PRO A 28 22.73 7.56 -5.81
N PRO A 29 23.33 6.84 -4.84
CA PRO A 29 22.98 6.92 -3.42
C PRO A 29 22.86 8.36 -2.91
N GLY A 30 23.76 9.24 -3.35
CA GLY A 30 23.88 10.60 -2.85
C GLY A 30 24.64 10.61 -1.53
N GLU A 31 25.17 11.78 -1.18
CA GLU A 31 25.85 11.98 0.09
C GLU A 31 24.83 12.41 1.15
N SER A 32 24.95 11.86 2.36
CA SER A 32 24.30 12.40 3.55
C SER A 32 25.25 13.43 4.15
N ILE A 33 24.88 14.71 4.04
CA ILE A 33 25.61 15.77 4.73
C ILE A 33 25.20 15.65 6.19
N ASP A 34 26.12 15.24 7.07
CA ASP A 34 25.94 15.17 8.53
C ASP A 34 26.82 16.21 9.23
N ASP A 35 26.48 17.49 9.03
CA ASP A 35 27.20 18.63 9.62
C ASP A 35 26.27 19.48 10.48
N ASP A 36 26.55 19.50 11.79
CA ASP A 36 25.75 20.17 12.83
C ASP A 36 25.54 21.67 12.56
N VAL A 37 26.51 22.35 11.96
CA VAL A 37 26.46 23.78 11.67
C VAL A 37 25.63 24.03 10.42
N VAL A 38 25.85 23.25 9.36
CA VAL A 38 25.09 23.33 8.11
C VAL A 38 23.60 23.05 8.35
N PHE A 39 23.29 22.12 9.25
CA PHE A 39 21.91 21.85 9.66
C PHE A 39 21.28 23.01 10.41
N ALA A 40 21.97 23.59 11.38
CA ALA A 40 21.45 24.73 12.11
C ALA A 40 21.24 25.93 11.19
N GLN A 41 22.13 26.14 10.21
CA GLN A 41 21.92 27.14 9.17
C GLN A 41 20.65 26.84 8.34
N SER A 42 20.48 25.61 7.87
CA SER A 42 19.31 25.20 7.10
C SER A 42 18.00 25.40 7.89
N LEU A 43 18.00 25.04 9.17
CA LEU A 43 16.86 25.27 10.07
C LEU A 43 16.60 26.76 10.31
N ARG A 44 17.63 27.60 10.47
CA ARG A 44 17.49 29.06 10.59
C ARG A 44 16.89 29.70 9.34
N GLU A 45 17.21 29.16 8.16
CA GLU A 45 16.62 29.55 6.87
C GLU A 45 15.14 29.11 6.74
N GLY A 46 14.59 28.38 7.71
CA GLY A 46 13.22 27.88 7.71
C GLY A 46 13.03 26.62 6.86
N LYS A 47 14.11 25.98 6.41
CA LYS A 47 14.04 24.66 5.77
C LYS A 47 13.74 23.59 6.82
N SER A 48 13.12 22.50 6.39
CA SER A 48 12.94 21.33 7.24
C SER A 48 14.04 20.30 7.02
N LEU A 49 14.37 19.58 8.10
CA LEU A 49 15.35 18.50 8.11
C LEU A 49 14.65 17.21 8.49
N ASN A 50 14.85 16.17 7.70
CA ASN A 50 14.34 14.83 8.01
C ASN A 50 15.45 13.98 8.62
N ARG A 51 15.13 13.29 9.72
CA ARG A 51 16.01 12.33 10.37
C ARG A 51 15.30 11.03 10.62
N VAL A 52 16.00 9.93 10.37
CA VAL A 52 15.52 8.58 10.62
C VAL A 52 16.30 7.97 11.76
N TYR A 53 15.60 7.32 12.68
CA TYR A 53 16.15 6.72 13.89
C TYR A 53 15.74 5.26 13.96
N HIS A 54 16.59 4.44 14.57
CA HIS A 54 16.20 3.10 14.98
C HIS A 54 15.17 3.16 16.10
N THR A 55 13.98 2.61 15.86
CA THR A 55 12.90 2.61 16.86
C THR A 55 13.33 1.90 18.14
N GLU A 56 14.23 0.90 18.05
CA GLU A 56 14.64 0.11 19.20
C GLU A 56 15.59 0.79 20.16
N GLU A 57 16.41 1.70 19.65
CA GLU A 57 17.42 2.40 20.46
C GLU A 57 16.81 3.57 21.23
N PHE A 58 15.88 4.29 20.59
CA PHE A 58 15.30 5.51 21.16
C PHE A 58 13.97 5.27 21.88
N ILE A 59 13.17 4.29 21.47
CA ILE A 59 11.85 4.07 22.08
C ILE A 59 11.80 2.64 22.64
N PRO A 60 11.94 2.46 23.96
CA PRO A 60 11.80 1.14 24.57
C PRO A 60 10.44 0.52 24.22
N ARG A 61 10.41 -0.81 24.00
CA ARG A 61 9.22 -1.52 23.48
C ARG A 61 7.94 -1.25 24.27
N GLU A 62 8.08 -1.04 25.59
CA GLU A 62 7.00 -0.75 26.52
C GLU A 62 6.26 0.56 26.17
N TYR A 63 6.99 1.60 25.78
CA TYR A 63 6.44 2.92 25.47
C TYR A 63 5.99 3.08 24.02
N ARG A 64 6.24 2.08 23.16
CA ARG A 64 5.81 2.12 21.76
C ARG A 64 4.31 1.89 21.65
N LEU A 65 3.63 2.74 20.88
CA LEU A 65 2.28 2.45 20.41
C LEU A 65 2.26 1.18 19.53
N PRO A 66 1.14 0.44 19.45
CA PRO A 66 1.05 -0.81 18.71
C PRO A 66 1.53 -0.74 17.24
N ARG A 67 1.34 0.40 16.58
CA ARG A 67 1.83 0.62 15.20
C ARG A 67 3.34 0.82 15.14
N VAL A 68 3.90 1.60 16.06
CA VAL A 68 5.35 1.88 16.17
C VAL A 68 6.12 0.60 16.53
N ARG A 69 5.50 -0.32 17.29
CA ARG A 69 6.12 -1.62 17.66
C ARG A 69 6.47 -2.50 16.47
N ARG A 70 5.82 -2.32 15.31
CA ARG A 70 5.96 -3.21 14.16
C ARG A 70 7.07 -2.79 13.20
N ARG A 71 7.63 -1.60 13.35
CA ARG A 71 8.57 -0.99 12.40
C ARG A 71 9.93 -0.76 13.03
N LEU A 72 10.98 -1.04 12.27
CA LEU A 72 12.37 -0.94 12.70
C LEU A 72 12.84 0.51 12.80
N TYR A 73 12.26 1.40 11.99
CA TYR A 73 12.68 2.79 11.92
C TYR A 73 11.51 3.77 12.06
N LEU A 74 11.85 4.96 12.56
CA LEU A 74 10.97 6.11 12.63
C LEU A 74 11.65 7.33 12.02
N GLY A 75 10.91 8.11 11.24
CA GLY A 75 11.34 9.35 10.61
C GLY A 75 10.66 10.55 11.23
N LEU A 76 11.44 11.57 11.60
CA LEU A 76 10.98 12.85 12.12
C LEU A 76 11.43 13.99 11.22
N GLU A 77 10.58 15.00 11.11
CA GLU A 77 10.88 16.23 10.38
C GLU A 77 10.96 17.39 11.37
N TYR A 78 12.11 18.02 11.41
CA TYR A 78 12.40 19.18 12.25
C TYR A 78 12.37 20.44 11.41
N SER A 79 11.76 21.50 11.92
CA SER A 79 11.80 22.84 11.35
C SER A 79 11.90 23.84 12.48
N TYR A 80 12.63 24.93 12.27
CA TYR A 80 12.81 25.97 13.27
C TYR A 80 12.44 27.33 12.69
N SER A 81 11.74 28.14 13.46
CA SER A 81 11.47 29.52 13.10
C SER A 81 12.24 30.44 14.04
N ALA A 82 13.29 31.07 13.52
CA ALA A 82 14.09 32.02 14.29
C ALA A 82 13.27 33.23 14.79
N ARG A 83 12.25 33.65 14.04
CA ARG A 83 11.41 34.82 14.37
C ARG A 83 10.56 34.60 15.62
N THR A 84 10.05 33.40 15.80
CA THR A 84 9.15 33.04 16.91
C THR A 84 9.85 32.16 17.95
N SER A 85 11.11 31.80 17.71
CA SER A 85 11.87 30.79 18.46
C SER A 85 11.04 29.53 18.68
N THR A 86 10.33 29.09 17.64
CA THR A 86 9.50 27.87 17.69
C THR A 86 10.22 26.72 16.99
N LEU A 87 10.33 25.60 17.71
CA LEU A 87 10.72 24.32 17.13
C LEU A 87 9.45 23.59 16.73
N ARG A 88 9.36 23.20 15.47
CA ARG A 88 8.26 22.40 14.95
C ARG A 88 8.77 21.03 14.55
N ILE A 89 8.18 20.01 15.17
CA ILE A 89 8.42 18.60 14.86
C ILE A 89 7.17 18.08 14.16
N LYS A 90 7.24 17.92 12.84
CA LYS A 90 6.09 17.57 11.97
C LYS A 90 4.87 18.49 12.16
N ASN A 91 3.87 18.03 12.89
CA ASN A 91 2.60 18.75 13.13
C ASN A 91 2.55 19.50 14.47
N GLU A 92 3.53 19.28 15.36
CA GLU A 92 3.58 19.90 16.68
C GLU A 92 4.58 21.05 16.70
N ALA A 93 4.23 22.16 17.37
CA ALA A 93 5.08 23.34 17.49
C ALA A 93 5.26 23.73 18.96
N VAL A 94 6.51 23.98 19.37
CA VAL A 94 6.89 24.37 20.73
C VAL A 94 7.63 25.68 20.71
N SER A 95 7.17 26.64 21.52
CA SER A 95 7.96 27.84 21.81
C SER A 95 9.12 27.46 22.74
N LEU A 96 10.34 27.76 22.30
CA LEU A 96 11.56 27.46 23.07
C LEU A 96 11.89 28.55 24.09
N LEU A 97 11.32 29.76 23.96
CA LEU A 97 11.64 30.89 24.85
C LEU A 97 11.49 30.57 26.35
N PRO A 98 10.42 29.89 26.81
CA PRO A 98 10.30 29.53 28.22
C PRO A 98 11.36 28.55 28.71
N LEU A 99 11.89 27.70 27.81
CA LEU A 99 12.93 26.72 28.11
C LEU A 99 14.32 27.35 28.11
N LEU A 100 14.53 28.36 27.26
CA LEU A 100 15.78 29.09 27.13
C LEU A 100 15.99 30.10 28.25
N SER A 101 14.91 30.63 28.84
CA SER A 101 15.02 31.62 29.91
C SER A 101 15.62 31.02 31.20
N PRO A 102 16.69 31.61 31.77
CA PRO A 102 17.33 31.13 33.00
C PRO A 102 16.47 31.34 34.26
N SER A 103 15.48 32.25 34.20
CA SER A 103 14.59 32.58 35.32
C SER A 103 13.29 31.78 35.37
N SER A 104 13.14 30.77 34.49
CA SER A 104 11.92 29.98 34.41
C SER A 104 11.77 29.09 35.66
N PRO A 105 10.59 29.02 36.29
CA PRO A 105 10.35 28.12 37.43
C PRO A 105 10.60 26.67 37.02
N ALA A 106 10.93 25.80 37.99
CA ALA A 106 11.34 24.41 37.75
C ALA A 106 10.36 23.59 36.87
N GLN A 107 9.06 23.94 36.90
CA GLN A 107 8.02 23.32 36.07
C GLN A 107 8.07 23.72 34.58
N SER A 108 8.89 24.70 34.21
CA SER A 108 9.08 25.16 32.83
C SER A 108 10.30 24.54 32.14
N HIS A 109 10.92 23.49 32.70
CA HIS A 109 12.13 22.89 32.11
C HIS A 109 11.85 21.87 31.00
N SER A 110 10.60 21.46 30.82
CA SER A 110 10.20 20.44 29.85
C SER A 110 8.87 20.76 29.20
N ARG A 111 8.72 20.42 27.92
CA ARG A 111 7.45 20.49 27.18
C ARG A 111 7.18 19.19 26.46
N LEU A 112 6.06 18.55 26.80
CA LEU A 112 5.57 17.34 26.13
C LEU A 112 5.04 17.66 24.73
N LEU A 113 5.32 16.74 23.80
CA LEU A 113 4.92 16.77 22.40
C LEU A 113 4.42 15.41 21.96
N ILE A 114 3.46 15.42 21.04
CA ILE A 114 2.90 14.19 20.44
C ILE A 114 2.94 14.24 18.91
N PRO A 115 4.13 14.35 18.28
CA PRO A 115 4.21 14.48 16.83
C PRO A 115 3.87 13.18 16.12
N TRP A 116 3.43 13.31 14.88
CA TRP A 116 3.40 12.22 13.92
C TRP A 116 4.82 11.90 13.45
N ALA A 117 5.23 10.65 13.53
CA ALA A 117 6.43 10.11 12.93
C ALA A 117 6.05 9.29 11.70
N THR A 118 6.87 9.40 10.65
CA THR A 118 6.83 8.48 9.52
C THR A 118 7.38 7.15 9.99
N LEU A 119 6.67 6.04 9.76
CA LEU A 119 7.18 4.71 10.12
C LEU A 119 7.59 4.00 8.84
N GLY A 120 8.67 3.22 8.93
CA GLY A 120 9.09 2.45 7.77
C GLY A 120 10.15 1.43 8.09
N ASP A 121 10.36 0.57 7.11
CA ASP A 121 11.40 -0.44 7.08
C ASP A 121 12.25 -0.24 5.83
N THR A 122 13.35 -0.98 5.72
CA THR A 122 14.22 -0.97 4.54
C THR A 122 13.79 -1.97 3.47
N ASP A 123 12.69 -2.69 3.68
CA ASP A 123 12.23 -3.76 2.80
C ASP A 123 11.28 -3.27 1.68
N GLY A 124 11.19 -4.07 0.62
CA GLY A 124 10.14 -3.99 -0.40
C GLY A 124 10.35 -2.99 -1.53
N VAL A 125 10.33 -1.69 -1.25
CA VAL A 125 10.12 -0.66 -2.29
C VAL A 125 11.43 -0.06 -2.84
N ASN A 126 12.47 0.00 -2.00
CA ASN A 126 13.68 0.75 -2.32
C ASN A 126 14.82 -0.19 -2.73
N PRO A 127 15.62 0.20 -3.73
CA PRO A 127 16.84 -0.53 -4.06
C PRO A 127 17.83 -0.57 -2.88
N PRO A 128 18.66 -1.63 -2.78
CA PRO A 128 19.60 -1.78 -1.66
C PRO A 128 20.70 -0.72 -1.62
N TRP A 129 20.94 0.00 -2.72
CA TRP A 129 21.91 1.10 -2.78
C TRP A 129 21.30 2.45 -2.36
N PHE A 130 20.02 2.53 -2.04
CA PHE A 130 19.46 3.76 -1.51
C PHE A 130 19.93 3.95 -0.06
N PRO A 131 20.31 5.17 0.34
CA PRO A 131 20.61 5.46 1.73
C PRO A 131 19.42 5.11 2.61
N LEU A 132 19.72 4.62 3.81
CA LEU A 132 18.72 4.06 4.72
C LEU A 132 17.60 5.06 5.02
N ALA A 133 17.94 6.31 5.33
CA ALA A 133 16.96 7.34 5.64
C ALA A 133 15.98 7.57 4.48
N ASP A 134 16.50 7.65 3.25
CA ASP A 134 15.69 7.81 2.05
C ASP A 134 14.76 6.60 1.89
N ALA A 135 15.29 5.39 2.03
CA ALA A 135 14.50 4.17 1.90
C ALA A 135 13.33 4.14 2.90
N VAL A 136 13.60 4.38 4.18
CA VAL A 136 12.57 4.39 5.23
C VAL A 136 11.51 5.47 4.98
N LEU A 137 11.92 6.67 4.60
CA LEU A 137 10.96 7.76 4.35
C LEU A 137 10.12 7.51 3.09
N LEU A 138 10.73 7.03 2.00
CA LEU A 138 10.02 6.66 0.76
C LEU A 138 9.08 5.48 0.99
N TYR A 139 9.46 4.51 1.84
CA TYR A 139 8.57 3.44 2.28
C TYR A 139 7.34 4.01 2.98
N GLY A 140 7.53 4.94 3.92
CA GLY A 140 6.45 5.60 4.65
C GLY A 140 5.49 6.37 3.73
N VAL A 141 5.98 6.91 2.62
CA VAL A 141 5.15 7.57 1.59
C VAL A 141 4.27 6.56 0.85
N VAL A 142 4.83 5.42 0.44
CA VAL A 142 4.10 4.40 -0.33
C VAL A 142 3.12 3.62 0.55
N SER A 143 3.55 3.21 1.74
CA SER A 143 2.73 2.46 2.71
C SER A 143 1.70 3.33 3.43
N ARG A 144 1.89 4.67 3.42
CA ARG A 144 1.10 5.65 4.21
C ARG A 144 1.09 5.33 5.69
N GLU A 145 2.22 4.82 6.20
CA GLU A 145 2.33 4.43 7.59
C GLU A 145 2.91 5.54 8.46
N TRP A 146 2.08 6.03 9.37
CA TRP A 146 2.44 7.04 10.35
C TRP A 146 2.02 6.58 11.74
N GLY A 147 2.80 6.98 12.74
CA GLY A 147 2.53 6.71 14.15
C GLY A 147 2.70 7.96 14.99
N ARG A 148 1.93 8.09 16.06
CA ARG A 148 2.20 9.12 17.07
C ARG A 148 3.33 8.64 17.97
N ILE A 149 4.23 9.53 18.32
CA ILE A 149 5.26 9.28 19.33
C ILE A 149 5.17 10.35 20.40
N LEU A 150 5.56 10.02 21.63
CA LEU A 150 5.62 10.98 22.73
C LEU A 150 7.07 11.46 22.84
N LEU A 151 7.27 12.76 22.73
CA LEU A 151 8.57 13.42 22.88
C LEU A 151 8.47 14.49 23.94
N THR A 152 9.59 14.83 24.55
CA THR A 152 9.73 15.98 25.44
C THR A 152 10.86 16.84 24.92
N VAL A 153 10.65 18.16 24.86
CA VAL A 153 11.73 19.13 24.67
C VAL A 153 12.11 19.63 26.06
N GLU A 154 13.33 19.36 26.49
CA GLU A 154 13.78 19.69 27.83
C GLU A 154 15.15 20.35 27.84
N ARG A 155 15.42 21.09 28.91
CA ARG A 155 16.75 21.60 29.22
C ARG A 155 17.49 20.55 30.05
N PRO A 156 18.65 20.04 29.59
CA PRO A 156 19.37 19.01 30.33
C PRO A 156 19.92 19.57 31.65
N LEU A 157 19.91 18.75 32.70
CA LEU A 157 20.43 19.12 34.02
C LEU A 157 21.94 19.35 34.02
N LEU A 158 22.66 18.61 33.17
CA LEU A 158 24.09 18.74 32.95
C LEU A 158 24.32 19.16 31.48
N PRO A 159 25.23 20.11 31.20
CA PRO A 159 25.57 20.42 29.82
C PRO A 159 26.07 19.15 29.10
N PRO A 160 25.54 18.83 27.91
CA PRO A 160 26.02 17.69 27.15
C PRO A 160 27.48 17.86 26.76
N ASN A 161 28.18 16.74 26.56
CA ASN A 161 29.57 16.75 26.11
C ASN A 161 29.71 17.56 24.83
N GLY A 162 30.67 18.49 24.83
CA GLY A 162 30.96 19.34 23.69
C GLY A 162 30.22 20.67 23.67
N THR A 163 29.35 20.97 24.65
CA THR A 163 28.76 22.32 24.82
C THR A 163 29.87 23.36 24.96
N LEU A 164 29.83 24.44 24.16
CA LEU A 164 30.81 25.52 24.26
C LEU A 164 30.42 26.50 25.38
N ASP A 165 31.40 27.21 25.92
CA ASP A 165 31.14 28.24 26.94
C ASP A 165 30.15 29.29 26.41
N GLY A 166 29.07 29.53 27.14
CA GLY A 166 28.00 30.46 26.75
C GLY A 166 26.93 29.86 25.83
N GLU A 167 26.99 28.57 25.50
CA GLU A 167 25.90 27.87 24.82
C GLU A 167 24.87 27.28 25.79
N LEU A 168 23.61 27.37 25.40
CA LEU A 168 22.48 26.72 26.05
C LEU A 168 22.03 25.53 25.19
N ALA A 169 22.04 24.34 25.77
CA ALA A 169 21.55 23.14 25.10
C ALA A 169 20.06 22.90 25.43
N LEU A 170 19.28 22.52 24.42
CA LEU A 170 17.95 21.92 24.57
C LEU A 170 17.96 20.54 23.91
N GLN A 171 17.35 19.56 24.56
CA GLN A 171 17.30 18.18 24.08
C GLN A 171 15.87 17.80 23.72
N VAL A 172 15.73 17.09 22.61
CA VAL A 172 14.50 16.41 22.23
C VAL A 172 14.67 14.95 22.63
N VAL A 173 13.95 14.52 23.66
CA VAL A 173 14.03 13.17 24.20
C VAL A 173 12.70 12.43 24.01
N PRO A 174 12.68 11.10 23.90
CA PRO A 174 11.45 10.32 23.99
C PRO A 174 10.80 10.50 25.38
N ALA A 175 9.51 10.79 25.43
CA ALA A 175 8.78 10.88 26.69
C ALA A 175 8.25 9.49 27.10
N ARG A 176 8.12 9.24 28.41
CA ARG A 176 7.40 8.06 28.90
C ARG A 176 5.91 8.18 28.56
N MET A 177 5.31 7.09 28.07
CA MET A 177 3.87 6.89 28.29
C MET A 177 3.70 6.74 29.80
N ALA A 178 3.03 7.67 30.47
CA ALA A 178 2.42 7.35 31.76
C ALA A 178 1.50 6.17 31.45
N THR A 179 1.89 4.96 31.85
CA THR A 179 1.06 3.78 31.69
C THR A 179 -0.29 4.11 32.33
N GLN A 180 -1.36 3.84 31.59
CA GLN A 180 -2.74 4.29 31.78
C GLN A 180 -3.42 4.00 33.13
N SER A 181 -2.70 3.64 34.21
CA SER A 181 -3.33 3.39 35.50
C SER A 181 -3.05 4.43 36.58
N GLU A 182 -1.87 5.03 36.71
CA GLU A 182 -1.59 5.81 37.94
C GLU A 182 -0.29 6.65 37.91
N GLY A 183 0.18 7.07 36.72
CA GLY A 183 1.36 7.92 36.62
C GLY A 183 0.99 9.40 36.81
N THR A 184 1.16 9.93 38.01
CA THR A 184 1.26 11.38 38.25
C THR A 184 2.34 12.00 37.36
N GLU A 185 2.15 13.24 36.90
CA GLU A 185 3.10 14.01 36.04
C GLU A 185 4.54 14.10 36.60
N GLU A 186 4.78 13.60 37.82
CA GLU A 186 6.01 13.69 38.58
C GLU A 186 6.93 12.47 38.47
N ASP A 187 6.54 11.40 37.76
CA ASP A 187 7.43 10.24 37.62
C ASP A 187 8.65 10.58 36.74
N PRO A 188 9.88 10.58 37.29
CA PRO A 188 11.06 10.98 36.55
C PRO A 188 11.28 10.06 35.35
N VAL A 189 11.51 10.70 34.19
CA VAL A 189 12.06 10.06 32.97
C VAL A 189 13.24 9.18 33.39
N PRO A 190 13.39 7.94 32.89
CA PRO A 190 14.54 7.13 33.24
C PRO A 190 15.78 7.91 32.79
N LEU A 191 16.59 8.32 33.76
CA LEU A 191 17.83 9.03 33.53
C LEU A 191 18.66 8.24 32.51
N GLY A 192 18.97 8.87 31.37
CA GLY A 192 19.89 8.30 30.37
C GLY A 192 19.31 7.83 29.04
N MET A 193 18.09 8.24 28.65
CA MET A 193 17.64 8.03 27.27
C MET A 193 18.46 8.92 26.30
N LEU A 194 18.85 8.36 25.16
CA LEU A 194 19.61 9.08 24.14
C LEU A 194 18.72 10.17 23.51
N PRO A 195 19.17 11.44 23.46
CA PRO A 195 18.42 12.50 22.83
C PRO A 195 18.33 12.26 21.32
N LEU A 196 17.15 12.46 20.74
CA LEU A 196 16.94 12.39 19.29
C LEU A 196 17.58 13.57 18.57
N ALA A 197 17.64 14.73 19.22
CA ALA A 197 18.30 15.93 18.73
C ALA A 197 18.73 16.80 19.92
N THR A 198 19.89 17.45 19.80
CA THR A 198 20.37 18.46 20.75
C THR A 198 20.56 19.77 20.02
N LEU A 199 19.81 20.79 20.41
CA LEU A 199 19.88 22.14 19.85
C LEU A 199 20.75 23.01 20.75
N PHE A 200 21.78 23.65 20.18
CA PHE A 200 22.66 24.54 20.91
C PHE A 200 22.37 25.98 20.50
N PHE A 201 22.10 26.83 21.49
CA PHE A 201 21.78 28.23 21.30
C PHE A 201 22.89 29.10 21.90
N THR A 202 23.33 30.12 21.17
CA THR A 202 24.19 31.15 21.76
C THR A 202 23.36 32.05 22.66
N GLN A 203 23.88 32.35 23.85
CA GLN A 203 23.27 33.33 24.74
C GLN A 203 23.25 34.71 24.04
N PRO A 204 22.14 35.45 24.12
CA PRO A 204 22.03 36.74 23.46
C PRO A 204 23.01 37.75 24.06
N ALA A 205 23.70 38.50 23.20
CA ALA A 205 24.29 39.78 23.58
C ALA A 205 23.15 40.78 23.89
N GLU A 206 23.42 41.82 24.67
CA GLU A 206 22.40 42.81 25.09
C GLU A 206 21.50 43.25 23.93
N GLY A 207 20.22 42.90 23.97
CA GLY A 207 19.21 43.28 22.97
C GLY A 207 18.99 42.30 21.81
N GLU A 208 19.79 41.24 21.69
CA GLU A 208 19.59 40.19 20.68
C GLU A 208 18.73 39.03 21.20
N GLY A 209 18.13 38.25 20.29
CA GLY A 209 17.43 37.01 20.64
C GLY A 209 18.37 35.80 20.67
N TYR A 210 17.93 34.70 21.28
CA TYR A 210 18.68 33.43 21.21
C TYR A 210 18.82 32.97 19.75
N ALA A 211 20.05 32.75 19.30
CA ALA A 211 20.33 32.25 17.96
C ALA A 211 20.71 30.76 18.02
N LEU A 212 20.12 29.95 17.13
CA LEU A 212 20.49 28.55 16.98
C LEU A 212 21.89 28.46 16.35
N ALA A 213 22.87 28.03 17.14
CA ALA A 213 24.27 27.95 16.74
C ALA A 213 24.55 26.70 15.92
N ARG A 214 24.15 25.55 16.47
CA ARG A 214 24.34 24.22 15.88
C ARG A 214 23.26 23.27 16.38
N ILE A 215 23.02 22.20 15.64
CA ILE A 215 22.11 21.13 16.03
C ILE A 215 22.84 19.81 15.83
N SER A 216 22.90 19.01 16.88
CA SER A 216 23.56 17.71 16.86
C SER A 216 22.53 16.59 16.91
N PHE A 217 22.76 15.58 16.10
CA PHE A 217 21.97 14.35 16.08
C PHE A 217 22.84 13.17 16.52
N PRO A 218 22.25 12.09 17.06
CA PRO A 218 22.97 10.87 17.34
C PRO A 218 23.79 10.41 16.13
N PRO A 219 25.06 10.02 16.30
CA PRO A 219 25.89 9.61 15.17
C PRO A 219 25.37 8.30 14.55
N MET A 220 25.80 8.01 13.32
CA MET A 220 25.57 6.68 12.74
C MET A 220 26.19 5.59 13.64
N PRO A 221 25.52 4.44 13.82
CA PRO A 221 24.32 3.96 13.12
C PRO A 221 22.99 4.35 13.76
N GLN A 222 22.96 5.23 14.75
CA GLN A 222 21.75 5.47 15.55
C GLN A 222 20.74 6.39 14.86
N SER A 223 21.25 7.39 14.13
CA SER A 223 20.44 8.25 13.28
C SER A 223 21.02 8.38 11.89
N TYR A 224 20.14 8.63 10.92
CA TYR A 224 20.47 8.72 9.51
C TYR A 224 19.84 9.97 8.90
N GLY A 225 20.63 10.72 8.13
CA GLY A 225 20.19 11.89 7.37
C GLY A 225 19.73 11.52 5.97
N THR A 226 18.86 12.34 5.39
CA THR A 226 18.46 12.18 3.98
C THR A 226 19.58 12.54 3.02
N SER A 227 19.62 11.86 1.88
CA SER A 227 20.59 12.16 0.83
C SER A 227 20.25 13.44 0.06
N THR A 228 21.24 13.97 -0.66
CA THR A 228 21.05 15.08 -1.61
C THR A 228 20.01 14.80 -2.70
N TYR A 229 19.76 13.54 -3.05
CA TYR A 229 18.77 13.14 -4.06
C TYR A 229 17.40 12.77 -3.50
N TYR A 230 17.20 12.85 -2.18
CA TYR A 230 15.93 12.48 -1.53
C TYR A 230 14.72 13.18 -2.14
N GLY A 231 14.81 14.50 -2.39
CA GLY A 231 13.73 15.27 -3.00
C GLY A 231 13.33 14.77 -4.39
N THR A 232 14.31 14.44 -5.23
CA THR A 232 14.08 13.87 -6.57
C THR A 232 13.46 12.47 -6.47
N ARG A 233 13.96 11.61 -5.58
CA ARG A 233 13.39 10.28 -5.34
C ARG A 233 11.95 10.36 -4.86
N HIS A 234 11.67 11.28 -3.93
CA HIS A 234 10.33 11.52 -3.41
C HIS A 234 9.36 11.97 -4.51
N ALA A 235 9.79 12.89 -5.38
CA ALA A 235 8.98 13.34 -6.50
C ALA A 235 8.68 12.20 -7.50
N LEU A 236 9.70 11.40 -7.85
CA LEU A 236 9.54 10.26 -8.76
C LEU A 236 8.62 9.19 -8.16
N ILE A 237 8.81 8.79 -6.90
CA ILE A 237 7.96 7.77 -6.28
C ILE A 237 6.51 8.26 -6.11
N SER A 238 6.31 9.56 -5.87
CA SER A 238 4.97 10.16 -5.78
C SER A 238 4.18 10.06 -7.09
N LEU A 239 4.87 10.00 -8.24
CA LEU A 239 4.27 9.78 -9.56
C LEU A 239 4.15 8.28 -9.90
N LEU A 240 5.19 7.50 -9.60
CA LEU A 240 5.27 6.07 -9.93
C LEU A 240 4.35 5.20 -9.07
N ALA A 241 4.24 5.47 -7.76
CA ALA A 241 3.48 4.60 -6.86
C ALA A 241 1.96 4.58 -7.16
N PRO A 242 1.27 5.72 -7.35
CA PRO A 242 -0.15 5.71 -7.68
C PRO A 242 -0.44 5.05 -9.04
N SER A 243 0.44 5.27 -10.02
CA SER A 243 0.30 4.67 -11.35
C SER A 243 0.54 3.16 -11.32
N ALA A 244 1.51 2.68 -10.54
CA ALA A 244 1.72 1.25 -10.31
C ALA A 244 0.51 0.59 -9.63
N LEU A 245 -0.04 1.21 -8.59
CA LEU A 245 -1.25 0.72 -7.92
C LEU A 245 -2.45 0.65 -8.86
N LEU A 246 -2.59 1.63 -9.75
CA LEU A 246 -3.64 1.63 -10.77
C LEU A 246 -3.45 0.49 -11.77
N VAL A 247 -2.23 0.24 -12.24
CA VAL A 247 -1.93 -0.90 -13.13
C VAL A 247 -2.23 -2.23 -12.45
N LEU A 248 -1.84 -2.40 -11.18
CA LEU A 248 -2.15 -3.60 -10.40
C LEU A 248 -3.67 -3.78 -10.21
N ALA A 249 -4.40 -2.70 -9.93
CA ALA A 249 -5.85 -2.74 -9.80
C ALA A 249 -6.54 -3.13 -11.12
N LEU A 250 -6.09 -2.58 -12.26
CA LEU A 250 -6.59 -2.95 -13.58
C LEU A 250 -6.27 -4.40 -13.94
N ALA A 251 -5.05 -4.87 -13.65
CA ALA A 251 -4.66 -6.25 -13.87
C ALA A 251 -5.51 -7.22 -13.01
N SER A 252 -5.76 -6.88 -11.75
CA SER A 252 -6.65 -7.64 -10.87
C SER A 252 -8.08 -7.70 -11.42
N LEU A 253 -8.62 -6.57 -11.90
CA LEU A 253 -9.96 -6.51 -12.48
C LEU A 253 -10.04 -7.32 -13.77
N ALA A 254 -9.03 -7.25 -14.64
CA ALA A 254 -8.94 -8.07 -15.83
C ALA A 254 -8.89 -9.57 -15.49
N GLY A 255 -8.11 -9.96 -14.47
CA GLY A 255 -8.07 -11.33 -13.96
C GLY A 255 -9.43 -11.81 -13.45
N GLN A 256 -10.16 -10.97 -12.72
CA GLN A 256 -11.53 -11.27 -12.27
C GLN A 256 -12.51 -11.42 -13.44
N ALA A 257 -12.42 -10.56 -14.46
CA ALA A 257 -13.26 -10.65 -15.64
C ALA A 257 -13.03 -11.95 -16.43
N VAL A 258 -11.76 -12.35 -16.61
CA VAL A 258 -11.40 -13.63 -17.23
C VAL A 258 -11.95 -14.80 -16.42
N LYS A 259 -11.82 -14.76 -15.09
CA LYS A 259 -12.37 -15.80 -14.21
C LYS A 259 -13.89 -15.93 -14.35
N LEU A 260 -14.61 -14.81 -14.39
CA LEU A 260 -16.07 -14.80 -14.58
C LEU A 260 -16.48 -15.32 -15.95
N LEU A 261 -15.73 -14.97 -17.00
CA LEU A 261 -15.96 -15.46 -18.35
C LEU A 261 -15.78 -16.98 -18.43
N LEU A 262 -14.71 -17.51 -17.84
CA LEU A 262 -14.47 -18.96 -17.78
C LEU A 262 -15.56 -19.68 -16.99
N LEU A 263 -16.02 -19.11 -15.88
CA LEU A 263 -17.13 -19.67 -15.09
C LEU A 263 -18.44 -19.67 -15.90
N GLY A 264 -18.74 -18.57 -16.60
CA GLY A 264 -19.91 -18.47 -17.47
C GLY A 264 -19.87 -19.48 -18.62
N LEU A 265 -18.71 -19.66 -19.26
CA LEU A 265 -18.51 -20.69 -20.29
C LEU A 265 -18.69 -22.10 -19.71
N GLY A 266 -18.19 -22.36 -18.50
CA GLY A 266 -18.39 -23.64 -17.81
C GLY A 266 -19.86 -23.94 -17.53
N VAL A 267 -20.61 -22.95 -17.04
CA VAL A 267 -22.06 -23.08 -16.83
C VAL A 267 -22.79 -23.31 -18.15
N ALA A 268 -22.46 -22.57 -19.21
CA ALA A 268 -23.06 -22.75 -20.52
C ALA A 268 -22.79 -24.15 -21.09
N ALA A 269 -21.57 -24.66 -20.94
CA ALA A 269 -21.21 -26.02 -21.36
C ALA A 269 -21.99 -27.09 -20.57
N LEU A 270 -22.14 -26.93 -19.24
CA LEU A 270 -22.94 -27.83 -18.42
C LEU A 270 -24.43 -27.81 -18.80
N LEU A 271 -24.98 -26.63 -19.09
CA LEU A 271 -26.37 -26.51 -19.57
C LEU A 271 -26.55 -27.17 -20.94
N TRP A 272 -25.58 -27.02 -21.83
CA TRP A 272 -25.60 -27.67 -23.14
C TRP A 272 -25.53 -29.21 -23.00
N ILE A 273 -24.63 -29.73 -22.18
CA ILE A 273 -24.56 -31.18 -21.88
C ILE A 273 -25.86 -31.67 -21.25
N GLY A 274 -26.42 -30.91 -20.29
CA GLY A 274 -27.69 -31.24 -19.65
C GLY A 274 -28.85 -31.29 -20.64
N ARG A 275 -28.89 -30.35 -21.60
CA ARG A 275 -29.87 -30.33 -22.69
C ARG A 275 -29.72 -31.57 -23.59
N GLU A 276 -28.50 -31.90 -24.03
CA GLU A 276 -28.26 -33.07 -24.89
C GLU A 276 -28.67 -34.36 -24.17
N LEU A 277 -28.25 -34.55 -22.91
CA LEU A 277 -28.65 -35.71 -22.11
C LEU A 277 -30.16 -35.82 -21.93
N TRP A 278 -30.86 -34.69 -21.77
CA TRP A 278 -32.31 -34.65 -21.69
C TRP A 278 -32.98 -35.06 -23.02
N MET A 279 -32.46 -34.58 -24.15
CA MET A 279 -32.93 -34.98 -25.49
C MET A 279 -32.71 -36.48 -25.75
N TYR A 280 -31.51 -37.01 -25.47
CA TYR A 280 -31.20 -38.43 -25.61
C TYR A 280 -32.14 -39.33 -24.80
N ARG A 281 -32.50 -38.89 -23.58
CA ARG A 281 -33.45 -39.63 -22.75
C ARG A 281 -34.85 -39.64 -23.36
N HIS A 282 -35.30 -38.51 -23.91
CA HIS A 282 -36.61 -38.42 -24.55
C HIS A 282 -36.71 -39.26 -25.82
N GLU A 283 -35.67 -39.29 -26.67
CA GLU A 283 -35.63 -40.16 -27.85
C GLU A 283 -35.72 -41.65 -27.48
N GLN A 284 -35.01 -42.08 -26.44
CA GLN A 284 -35.12 -43.47 -25.95
C GLN A 284 -36.51 -43.80 -25.42
N ASP A 285 -37.16 -42.85 -24.74
CA ASP A 285 -38.52 -43.04 -24.25
C ASP A 285 -39.54 -43.08 -25.40
N GLU A 286 -39.34 -42.30 -26.47
CA GLU A 286 -40.14 -42.38 -27.70
C GLU A 286 -39.93 -43.71 -28.43
N ASP A 287 -38.68 -44.12 -28.68
CA ASP A 287 -38.37 -45.42 -29.29
C ASP A 287 -38.98 -46.59 -28.50
N ARG A 288 -38.94 -46.50 -27.17
CA ARG A 288 -39.54 -47.52 -26.30
C ARG A 288 -41.07 -47.54 -26.44
N ARG A 289 -41.72 -46.38 -26.47
CA ARG A 289 -43.17 -46.26 -26.71
C ARG A 289 -43.54 -46.76 -28.10
N GLU A 290 -42.76 -46.43 -29.13
CA GLU A 290 -42.97 -46.92 -30.49
C GLU A 290 -42.87 -48.44 -30.56
N ARG A 291 -41.84 -49.05 -29.95
CA ARG A 291 -41.71 -50.51 -29.87
C ARG A 291 -42.88 -51.15 -29.14
N GLU A 292 -43.33 -50.60 -28.01
CA GLU A 292 -44.48 -51.10 -27.28
C GLU A 292 -45.77 -51.03 -28.13
N THR A 293 -45.99 -49.93 -28.85
CA THR A 293 -47.16 -49.81 -29.75
C THR A 293 -47.08 -50.73 -30.96
N GLN A 294 -45.89 -50.99 -31.51
CA GLN A 294 -45.71 -51.97 -32.58
C GLN A 294 -46.00 -53.39 -32.11
N VAL A 295 -45.54 -53.77 -30.92
CA VAL A 295 -45.84 -55.08 -30.30
C VAL A 295 -47.35 -55.20 -30.07
N LEU A 296 -47.99 -54.17 -29.49
CA LEU A 296 -49.44 -54.14 -29.32
C LEU A 296 -50.20 -54.27 -30.64
N ARG A 297 -49.79 -53.54 -31.69
CA ARG A 297 -50.40 -53.66 -33.03
C ARG A 297 -50.23 -55.06 -33.62
N LYS A 298 -49.07 -55.69 -33.41
CA LYS A 298 -48.80 -57.06 -33.87
C LYS A 298 -49.66 -58.07 -33.13
N VAL A 299 -49.73 -57.99 -31.81
CA VAL A 299 -50.59 -58.85 -30.97
C VAL A 299 -52.06 -58.63 -31.30
N LEU A 300 -52.50 -57.37 -31.43
CA LEU A 300 -53.87 -57.04 -31.83
C LEU A 300 -54.19 -57.62 -33.22
N ARG A 301 -53.27 -57.52 -34.18
CA ARG A 301 -53.41 -58.11 -35.52
C ARG A 301 -53.43 -59.65 -35.49
N GLU A 302 -52.65 -60.30 -34.64
CA GLU A 302 -52.66 -61.77 -34.52
C GLU A 302 -53.91 -62.29 -33.80
N VAL A 303 -54.40 -61.58 -32.77
CA VAL A 303 -55.57 -61.98 -31.98
C VAL A 303 -56.89 -61.61 -32.65
N LEU A 304 -57.01 -60.40 -33.21
CA LEU A 304 -58.23 -59.91 -33.88
C LEU A 304 -58.21 -60.11 -35.41
N GLY A 305 -57.05 -60.39 -36.01
CA GLY A 305 -56.94 -60.70 -37.44
C GLY A 305 -57.85 -61.84 -37.91
N PRO A 306 -58.04 -62.94 -37.14
CA PRO A 306 -58.99 -63.99 -37.49
C PRO A 306 -60.46 -63.54 -37.42
N LEU A 307 -60.77 -62.53 -36.61
CA LEU A 307 -62.13 -62.00 -36.43
C LEU A 307 -62.51 -60.94 -37.47
N TYR A 308 -61.53 -60.24 -38.04
CA TYR A 308 -61.72 -59.22 -39.06
C TYR A 308 -61.24 -59.63 -40.45
N ALA A 309 -60.80 -60.88 -40.65
CA ALA A 309 -60.52 -61.42 -41.98
C ALA A 309 -61.83 -61.38 -42.81
N PRO A 310 -61.92 -60.55 -43.87
CA PRO A 310 -63.11 -60.47 -44.68
C PRO A 310 -63.36 -61.82 -45.33
N ARG A 311 -64.49 -62.43 -44.96
CA ARG A 311 -64.97 -63.69 -45.48
C ARG A 311 -65.41 -63.48 -46.93
N GLY A 312 -64.51 -63.79 -47.87
CA GLY A 312 -64.78 -64.15 -49.26
C GLY A 312 -65.51 -63.13 -50.13
N ARG A 313 -64.78 -62.43 -51.00
CA ARG A 313 -65.31 -62.09 -52.33
C ARG A 313 -64.40 -62.72 -53.38
N ARG A 314 -65.00 -63.62 -54.14
CA ARG A 314 -64.45 -64.37 -55.26
C ARG A 314 -63.69 -63.48 -56.24
N GLU A 315 -62.62 -64.08 -56.76
CA GLU A 315 -61.84 -63.71 -57.92
C GLU A 315 -62.70 -63.10 -59.04
N VAL A 316 -62.28 -61.93 -59.52
CA VAL A 316 -62.42 -61.56 -60.93
C VAL A 316 -61.01 -61.33 -61.44
N VAL A 317 -60.54 -62.32 -62.19
CA VAL A 317 -59.40 -62.21 -63.09
C VAL A 317 -59.65 -61.04 -64.03
N ARG A 318 -58.82 -60.01 -63.98
CA ARG A 318 -58.66 -59.08 -65.11
C ARG A 318 -57.17 -58.79 -65.30
N THR A 319 -56.69 -59.44 -66.35
CA THR A 319 -55.43 -59.26 -67.05
C THR A 319 -55.18 -57.82 -67.50
N GLY A 320 -53.91 -57.46 -67.53
CA GLY A 320 -53.31 -56.40 -68.35
C GLY A 320 -53.18 -55.05 -67.64
N ILE A 321 -52.15 -54.25 -67.84
CA ILE A 321 -50.99 -54.25 -68.73
C ILE A 321 -50.04 -53.19 -68.12
N GLU A 322 -48.75 -53.37 -68.43
CA GLU A 322 -47.56 -52.52 -68.34
C GLU A 322 -47.61 -51.02 -67.96
N GLU A 323 -46.38 -50.56 -67.66
CA GLU A 323 -45.82 -49.20 -67.61
C GLU A 323 -45.63 -48.68 -66.16
N GLY A 324 -44.43 -48.42 -65.65
CA GLY A 324 -43.16 -48.07 -66.27
C GLY A 324 -42.79 -46.65 -65.85
N ARG A 325 -41.53 -46.45 -65.40
CA ARG A 325 -40.84 -45.15 -65.17
C ARG A 325 -41.31 -44.32 -63.96
N ASP A 326 -40.50 -43.54 -63.24
CA ASP A 326 -39.07 -43.17 -63.26
C ASP A 326 -38.80 -42.60 -61.85
N GLN A 327 -37.76 -43.01 -61.13
CA GLN A 327 -36.51 -42.25 -60.92
C GLN A 327 -36.59 -40.71 -61.03
N LYS A 328 -36.27 -40.04 -59.90
CA LYS A 328 -35.46 -38.81 -59.72
C LYS A 328 -35.65 -38.38 -58.25
N GLU A 329 -34.70 -38.44 -57.34
CA GLU A 329 -33.31 -37.92 -57.30
C GLU A 329 -33.21 -36.40 -57.52
N GLN A 330 -32.45 -35.77 -56.62
CA GLN A 330 -31.93 -34.37 -56.60
C GLN A 330 -32.87 -33.36 -55.90
N VAL A 331 -32.43 -32.52 -54.95
CA VAL A 331 -31.10 -31.97 -54.59
C VAL A 331 -30.99 -31.82 -53.08
#